data_AF-A0A9P1CLD7-F1
#
_entry.id   AF-A0A9P1CLD7-F1
#
_cell.length_a   1.000
_cell.length_b   1.000
_cell.length_c   1.000
_cell.angle_alpha   90.00
_cell.angle_beta   90.00
_cell.angle_gamma   90.00
#
_symmetry.space_group_name_H-M   'P 1'
#
loop_
_entity.id
_entity.type
_entity.pdbx_description
1 polymer ?
#
loop_
_entity_poly.entity_id
_entity_poly.type
_entity_poly.pdbx_seq_one_letter_code
_entity_poly.pdbx_strand_id
1 'polypeptide(L)'
;MTAAGTDEQSDDSDEESTETCRWCPSMKKKIIEGWGALRCRLGMRVERLQRVRQVCFQRKQLKDDEEELNRQRATAFMVGHFHVPKNQHHEVEKESLYGAVILIPQIGRSCRWPRALTFVTVRVYMLFLLNFVLQSMLLSEIAREQNVLDLFAGQMWLCDFGAPLEDCPSSPSCTGPGGTLVDGPRLYDFKSWSTRNFMKDSLKRLFPERESEIDEEIDPGEYGAESRICRWIACFIFMLSIQEELILIWRMACMLYDIPTQSESWIEFKHPGDDLVGDNWLEYVDVTVAGMPLRWKIINGIFILGAKFMLWKLTAEVGITFLMETQTISDCIVNSVALSFVLHMDELILMTLTSGKITSCLEKCNQYSPAETTSVAWQSRIEKPIDNSFFANIQLGIPWELMASLLLCAFFIRDYYTTHCDWTWDGWWYYSKPLFVPTTTAYPLWRAFLPDIFPVPSQSTSSWTMPGIWHA
;
A
#
# COMPACT_ATOMS: atom_id res chain seq x y z
N MET A 1 33.96 -16.33 -6.60
CA MET A 1 33.52 -17.73 -6.80
C MET A 1 32.84 -17.80 -8.15
N THR A 2 33.49 -18.49 -9.07
CA THR A 2 33.18 -18.68 -10.48
C THR A 2 32.06 -19.69 -10.67
N ALA A 3 31.05 -19.35 -11.49
CA ALA A 3 30.24 -20.33 -12.19
C ALA A 3 29.80 -19.72 -13.54
N ALA A 4 30.55 -20.11 -14.57
CA ALA A 4 30.18 -19.94 -15.97
C ALA A 4 29.15 -21.02 -16.33
N GLY A 5 28.03 -20.62 -16.93
CA GLY A 5 26.99 -21.50 -17.47
C GLY A 5 26.84 -21.19 -18.94
N THR A 6 27.15 -22.19 -19.76
CA THR A 6 27.34 -22.19 -21.20
C THR A 6 26.05 -22.01 -22.00
N ASP A 7 26.17 -21.21 -23.07
CA ASP A 7 25.26 -21.09 -24.20
C ASP A 7 25.06 -22.44 -24.91
N GLU A 8 23.81 -22.81 -25.16
CA GLU A 8 23.43 -23.88 -26.09
C GLU A 8 22.82 -23.25 -27.34
N GLN A 9 23.63 -23.21 -28.38
CA GLN A 9 23.36 -22.66 -29.70
C GLN A 9 22.98 -23.84 -30.61
N SER A 10 21.69 -24.00 -30.93
CA SER A 10 21.22 -24.98 -31.90
C SER A 10 21.08 -24.34 -33.28
N ASP A 11 22.11 -24.55 -34.09
CA ASP A 11 22.12 -24.37 -35.54
C ASP A 11 21.20 -25.41 -36.21
N ASP A 12 20.09 -24.97 -36.80
CA ASP A 12 19.38 -25.74 -37.82
C ASP A 12 19.63 -25.07 -39.18
N SER A 13 20.72 -25.50 -39.79
CA SER A 13 21.09 -25.23 -41.18
C SER A 13 20.38 -26.23 -42.11
N ASP A 14 19.24 -25.83 -42.68
CA ASP A 14 18.65 -26.56 -43.81
C ASP A 14 19.43 -26.25 -45.09
N GLU A 15 20.34 -27.17 -45.42
CA GLU A 15 20.99 -27.36 -46.71
C GLU A 15 19.96 -27.60 -47.82
N GLU A 16 19.62 -26.56 -48.60
CA GLU A 16 18.97 -26.75 -49.90
C GLU A 16 20.04 -26.95 -50.98
N SER A 17 20.33 -28.22 -51.24
CA SER A 17 21.27 -28.71 -52.25
C SER A 17 20.94 -28.21 -53.66
N THR A 18 21.77 -27.33 -54.20
CA THR A 18 21.82 -26.98 -55.63
C THR A 18 22.47 -28.11 -56.44
N GLU A 19 21.69 -29.03 -57.00
CA GLU A 19 22.17 -29.98 -58.01
C GLU A 19 22.27 -29.32 -59.39
N THR A 20 23.50 -28.96 -59.76
CA THR A 20 23.92 -28.60 -61.12
C THR A 20 24.02 -29.84 -62.01
N CYS A 21 23.07 -30.02 -62.94
CA CYS A 21 23.21 -31.01 -64.01
C CYS A 21 24.12 -30.50 -65.14
N ARG A 22 25.33 -31.07 -65.22
CA ARG A 22 26.29 -30.91 -66.32
C ARG A 22 25.75 -31.52 -67.61
N TRP A 23 25.84 -30.75 -68.69
CA TRP A 23 25.66 -31.21 -70.06
C TRP A 23 26.88 -32.04 -70.51
N CYS A 24 26.63 -33.21 -71.13
CA CYS A 24 27.61 -33.87 -72.00
C CYS A 24 26.95 -34.18 -73.37
N PRO A 25 27.59 -33.88 -74.51
CA PRO A 25 26.90 -33.71 -75.79
C PRO A 25 27.19 -34.88 -76.75
N SER A 26 26.38 -35.95 -76.73
CA SER A 26 26.42 -36.96 -77.80
C SER A 26 25.16 -37.85 -77.90
N MET A 27 23.96 -37.27 -77.96
CA MET A 27 22.78 -38.03 -78.45
C MET A 27 21.73 -37.15 -79.14
N LYS A 28 22.19 -36.14 -79.89
CA LYS A 28 21.34 -35.35 -80.80
C LYS A 28 21.12 -36.10 -82.13
N LYS A 29 20.17 -37.04 -82.20
CA LYS A 29 19.37 -37.27 -83.43
C LYS A 29 18.21 -38.26 -83.39
N LYS A 30 17.85 -38.89 -82.26
CA LYS A 30 16.73 -39.87 -82.23
C LYS A 30 15.75 -39.73 -81.07
N ILE A 31 15.61 -38.53 -80.51
CA ILE A 31 14.58 -38.24 -79.49
C ILE A 31 13.87 -36.90 -79.78
N ILE A 32 13.57 -36.60 -81.05
CA ILE A 32 12.83 -35.38 -81.45
C ILE A 32 11.36 -35.68 -81.81
N GLU A 33 10.99 -36.96 -82.03
CA GLU A 33 9.61 -37.32 -82.41
C GLU A 33 8.77 -37.97 -81.29
N GLY A 34 9.38 -38.30 -80.14
CA GLY A 34 8.65 -38.75 -78.93
C GLY A 34 8.32 -37.65 -77.92
N TRP A 35 8.89 -36.44 -78.07
CA TRP A 35 8.74 -35.36 -77.11
C TRP A 35 7.43 -34.57 -77.24
N GLY A 36 6.71 -34.65 -78.37
CA GLY A 36 5.43 -33.94 -78.53
C GLY A 36 4.35 -34.43 -77.56
N ALA A 37 4.19 -35.76 -77.43
CA ALA A 37 3.19 -36.36 -76.55
C ALA A 37 3.59 -36.33 -75.06
N LEU A 38 4.90 -36.42 -74.76
CA LEU A 38 5.40 -36.31 -73.39
C LEU A 38 5.38 -34.86 -72.90
N ARG A 39 5.63 -33.87 -73.77
CA ARG A 39 5.60 -32.42 -73.43
C ARG A 39 4.17 -31.93 -73.19
N CYS A 40 3.15 -32.50 -73.85
CA CYS A 40 1.74 -32.24 -73.48
C CYS A 40 1.34 -32.88 -72.14
N ARG A 41 1.82 -34.10 -71.80
CA ARG A 41 1.56 -34.70 -70.47
C ARG A 41 2.37 -34.07 -69.34
N LEU A 42 3.60 -33.64 -69.61
CA LEU A 42 4.46 -32.94 -68.65
C LEU A 42 4.02 -31.48 -68.48
N GLY A 43 3.60 -30.79 -69.55
CA GLY A 43 3.06 -29.41 -69.48
C GLY A 43 1.80 -29.32 -68.63
N MET A 44 0.83 -30.23 -68.83
CA MET A 44 -0.36 -30.30 -67.97
C MET A 44 -0.04 -30.71 -66.52
N ARG A 45 1.04 -31.48 -66.29
CA ARG A 45 1.52 -31.78 -64.93
C ARG A 45 2.16 -30.58 -64.27
N VAL A 46 2.94 -29.77 -65.00
CA VAL A 46 3.60 -28.56 -64.47
C VAL A 46 2.57 -27.50 -64.11
N GLU A 47 1.55 -27.24 -64.95
CA GLU A 47 0.48 -26.29 -64.59
C GLU A 47 -0.37 -26.74 -63.40
N ARG A 48 -0.64 -28.04 -63.27
CA ARG A 48 -1.33 -28.59 -62.08
C ARG A 48 -0.46 -28.47 -60.83
N LEU A 49 0.83 -28.75 -60.93
CA LEU A 49 1.77 -28.60 -59.81
C LEU A 49 1.94 -27.13 -59.41
N GLN A 50 1.98 -26.20 -60.36
CA GLN A 50 2.01 -24.76 -60.08
C GLN A 50 0.73 -24.29 -59.37
N ARG A 51 -0.46 -24.73 -59.82
CA ARG A 51 -1.73 -24.42 -59.13
C ARG A 51 -1.79 -25.01 -57.72
N VAL A 52 -1.35 -26.25 -57.52
CA VAL A 52 -1.30 -26.88 -56.19
C VAL A 52 -0.33 -26.14 -55.26
N ARG A 53 0.85 -25.75 -55.76
CA ARG A 53 1.82 -24.96 -55.00
C ARG A 53 1.26 -23.60 -54.59
N GLN A 54 0.54 -22.92 -55.48
CA GLN A 54 -0.08 -21.62 -55.19
C GLN A 54 -1.19 -21.72 -54.13
N VAL A 55 -2.03 -22.76 -54.19
CA VAL A 55 -3.08 -23.00 -53.17
C VAL A 55 -2.46 -23.37 -51.81
N CYS A 56 -1.43 -24.22 -51.78
CA CYS A 56 -0.73 -24.55 -50.54
C CYS A 56 -0.04 -23.33 -49.92
N PHE A 57 0.56 -22.45 -50.75
CA PHE A 57 1.16 -21.20 -50.30
C PHE A 57 0.13 -20.25 -49.70
N GLN A 58 -1.00 -20.03 -50.38
CA GLN A 58 -2.10 -19.20 -49.86
C GLN A 58 -2.67 -19.75 -48.54
N ARG A 59 -2.83 -21.07 -48.42
CA ARG A 59 -3.32 -21.69 -47.18
C ARG A 59 -2.31 -21.59 -46.03
N LYS A 60 -1.00 -21.63 -46.32
CA LYS A 60 0.04 -21.41 -45.32
C LYS A 60 0.02 -19.95 -44.84
N GLN A 61 -0.01 -18.99 -45.78
CA GLN A 61 -0.10 -17.57 -45.46
C GLN A 61 -1.34 -17.24 -44.61
N LEU A 62 -2.50 -17.80 -44.94
CA LEU A 62 -3.74 -17.60 -44.19
C LEU A 62 -3.69 -18.20 -42.77
N LYS A 63 -2.97 -19.30 -42.58
CA LYS A 63 -2.72 -19.88 -41.25
C LYS A 63 -1.73 -19.05 -40.45
N ASP A 64 -0.65 -18.60 -41.06
CA ASP A 64 0.36 -17.76 -40.41
C ASP A 64 -0.27 -16.41 -39.99
N ASP A 65 -1.13 -15.83 -40.83
CA ASP A 65 -1.91 -14.62 -40.53
C ASP A 65 -2.92 -14.86 -39.38
N GLU A 66 -3.59 -16.02 -39.35
CA GLU A 66 -4.52 -16.38 -38.27
C GLU A 66 -3.80 -16.62 -36.93
N GLU A 67 -2.62 -17.24 -36.97
CA GLU A 67 -1.79 -17.46 -35.78
C GLU A 67 -1.27 -16.14 -35.22
N GLU A 68 -0.78 -15.24 -36.08
CA GLU A 68 -0.32 -13.91 -35.68
C GLU A 68 -1.47 -13.08 -35.09
N LEU A 69 -2.66 -13.13 -35.69
CA LEU A 69 -3.86 -12.50 -35.14
C LEU A 69 -4.23 -13.06 -33.76
N ASN A 70 -4.12 -14.37 -33.56
CA ASN A 70 -4.39 -15.01 -32.27
C ASN A 70 -3.34 -14.64 -31.21
N ARG A 71 -2.06 -14.52 -31.60
CA ARG A 71 -0.98 -14.02 -30.72
C ARG A 71 -1.23 -12.56 -30.33
N GLN A 72 -1.61 -11.71 -31.27
CA GLN A 72 -1.96 -10.32 -30.99
C GLN A 72 -3.19 -10.21 -30.07
N ARG A 73 -4.22 -11.03 -30.27
CA ARG A 73 -5.38 -11.11 -29.38
C ARG A 73 -5.01 -11.58 -27.98
N ALA A 74 -4.15 -12.60 -27.88
CA ALA A 74 -3.65 -13.08 -26.59
C ALA A 74 -2.83 -12.01 -25.87
N THR A 75 -1.92 -11.32 -26.57
CA THR A 75 -1.15 -10.20 -26.00
C THR A 75 -2.07 -9.04 -25.60
N ALA A 76 -3.04 -8.66 -26.44
CA ALA A 76 -4.02 -7.63 -26.10
C ALA A 76 -4.90 -8.03 -24.91
N PHE A 77 -5.25 -9.31 -24.80
CA PHE A 77 -5.98 -9.85 -23.66
C PHE A 77 -5.13 -9.81 -22.38
N MET A 78 -3.87 -10.25 -22.44
CA MET A 78 -2.94 -10.22 -21.30
C MET A 78 -2.62 -8.79 -20.88
N VAL A 79 -2.23 -7.93 -21.82
CA VAL A 79 -2.02 -6.49 -21.58
C VAL A 79 -3.30 -5.90 -21.02
N GLY A 80 -4.45 -6.14 -21.64
CA GLY A 80 -5.75 -5.69 -21.15
C GLY A 80 -6.04 -6.17 -19.73
N HIS A 81 -5.64 -7.39 -19.37
CA HIS A 81 -5.79 -7.96 -18.02
C HIS A 81 -4.88 -7.26 -16.99
N PHE A 82 -3.64 -6.95 -17.36
CA PHE A 82 -2.71 -6.17 -16.54
C PHE A 82 -3.07 -4.68 -16.49
N HIS A 83 -3.68 -4.16 -17.55
CA HIS A 83 -4.10 -2.78 -17.71
C HIS A 83 -5.51 -2.55 -17.21
N VAL A 84 -6.25 -3.57 -16.75
CA VAL A 84 -7.57 -3.37 -16.13
C VAL A 84 -7.30 -2.42 -14.97
N PRO A 85 -7.69 -1.14 -15.08
CA PRO A 85 -7.53 -0.28 -13.94
C PRO A 85 -8.38 -0.93 -12.87
N LYS A 86 -7.82 -1.10 -11.66
CA LYS A 86 -8.53 -1.50 -10.42
C LYS A 86 -9.80 -0.64 -10.11
N ASN A 87 -10.23 0.23 -11.03
CA ASN A 87 -11.14 1.34 -10.88
C ASN A 87 -12.56 1.11 -11.47
N GLN A 88 -13.03 -0.11 -11.69
CA GLN A 88 -14.43 -0.27 -12.13
C GLN A 88 -15.28 -1.25 -11.33
N HIS A 89 -14.68 -1.97 -10.40
CA HIS A 89 -15.44 -2.80 -9.49
C HIS A 89 -15.51 -2.12 -8.13
N HIS A 90 -16.63 -1.43 -7.90
CA HIS A 90 -16.93 -0.89 -6.59
C HIS A 90 -17.48 -2.03 -5.74
N GLU A 91 -16.59 -2.60 -4.92
CA GLU A 91 -16.91 -3.70 -4.03
C GLU A 91 -17.08 -3.20 -2.61
N VAL A 92 -18.10 -3.70 -1.94
CA VAL A 92 -18.20 -3.56 -0.49
C VAL A 92 -17.12 -4.42 0.13
N GLU A 93 -16.41 -3.84 1.11
CA GLU A 93 -15.36 -4.51 1.87
C GLU A 93 -15.93 -5.75 2.56
N LYS A 94 -15.49 -6.95 2.19
CA LYS A 94 -16.13 -8.21 2.64
C LYS A 94 -15.60 -8.70 3.98
N GLU A 95 -14.34 -8.39 4.26
CA GLU A 95 -13.59 -8.90 5.41
C GLU A 95 -13.58 -7.91 6.59
N SER A 96 -14.13 -6.72 6.38
CA SER A 96 -14.14 -5.65 7.37
C SER A 96 -15.55 -5.35 7.91
N LEU A 97 -15.58 -4.96 9.18
CA LEU A 97 -16.79 -4.47 9.84
C LEU A 97 -17.39 -3.25 9.14
N TYR A 98 -16.58 -2.40 8.51
CA TYR A 98 -17.06 -1.20 7.82
C TYR A 98 -17.95 -1.56 6.62
N GLY A 99 -17.63 -2.62 5.88
CA GLY A 99 -18.49 -3.13 4.82
C GLY A 99 -19.80 -3.72 5.33
N ALA A 100 -19.78 -4.41 6.47
CA ALA A 100 -21.00 -4.88 7.14
C ALA A 100 -21.95 -3.73 7.49
N VAL A 101 -21.40 -2.63 8.02
CA VAL A 101 -22.17 -1.43 8.42
C VAL A 101 -22.79 -0.75 7.20
N ILE A 102 -22.16 -0.82 6.02
CA ILE A 102 -22.75 -0.30 4.79
C ILE A 102 -23.81 -1.27 4.24
N LEU A 103 -23.52 -2.58 4.20
CA LEU A 103 -24.34 -3.58 3.53
C LEU A 103 -25.66 -3.86 4.26
N ILE A 104 -25.59 -4.18 5.56
CA ILE A 104 -26.73 -4.70 6.32
C ILE A 104 -27.89 -3.70 6.39
N PRO A 105 -27.70 -2.39 6.62
CA PRO A 105 -28.78 -1.41 6.54
C PRO A 105 -29.44 -1.33 5.16
N GLN A 106 -28.69 -1.54 4.07
CA GLN A 106 -29.25 -1.50 2.71
C GLN A 106 -30.09 -2.74 2.40
N ILE A 107 -29.69 -3.91 2.89
CA ILE A 107 -30.53 -5.12 2.89
C ILE A 107 -31.79 -4.87 3.73
N GLY A 108 -31.62 -4.27 4.92
CA GLY A 108 -32.70 -3.80 5.81
C GLY A 108 -33.75 -2.98 5.07
N ARG A 109 -33.29 -1.96 4.35
CA ARG A 109 -34.11 -1.08 3.52
C ARG A 109 -34.81 -1.84 2.41
N SER A 110 -34.09 -2.70 1.68
CA SER A 110 -34.63 -3.49 0.55
C SER A 110 -35.75 -4.43 0.99
N CYS A 111 -35.64 -5.00 2.20
CA CYS A 111 -36.68 -5.83 2.83
C CYS A 111 -37.79 -5.04 3.55
N ARG A 112 -37.82 -3.71 3.50
CA ARG A 112 -38.76 -2.85 4.25
C ARG A 112 -38.66 -3.00 5.79
N TRP A 113 -37.46 -3.17 6.32
CA TRP A 113 -37.14 -3.18 7.75
C TRP A 113 -37.93 -4.19 8.60
N PRO A 114 -37.83 -5.51 8.31
CA PRO A 114 -38.38 -6.51 9.22
C PRO A 114 -37.66 -6.42 10.56
N ARG A 115 -38.39 -6.59 11.67
CA ARG A 115 -37.86 -6.39 13.04
C ARG A 115 -36.52 -7.10 13.30
N ALA A 116 -36.40 -8.35 12.83
CA ALA A 116 -35.17 -9.12 12.97
C ALA A 116 -33.96 -8.44 12.31
N LEU A 117 -34.13 -7.93 11.09
CA LEU A 117 -33.06 -7.28 10.35
C LEU A 117 -32.72 -5.90 10.94
N THR A 118 -33.71 -5.18 11.48
CA THR A 118 -33.46 -3.97 12.28
C THR A 118 -32.57 -4.26 13.49
N PHE A 119 -32.81 -5.35 14.24
CA PHE A 119 -31.94 -5.74 15.35
C PHE A 119 -30.52 -6.11 14.88
N VAL A 120 -30.40 -6.79 13.74
CA VAL A 120 -29.08 -7.11 13.15
C VAL A 120 -28.36 -5.83 12.74
N THR A 121 -29.04 -4.88 12.10
CA THR A 121 -28.49 -3.56 11.76
C THR A 121 -27.99 -2.82 13.00
N VAL A 122 -28.81 -2.73 14.05
CA VAL A 122 -28.43 -2.08 15.31
C VAL A 122 -27.21 -2.75 15.92
N ARG A 123 -27.15 -4.08 15.93
CA ARG A 123 -25.99 -4.84 16.42
C ARG A 123 -24.71 -4.50 15.64
N VAL A 124 -24.77 -4.43 14.32
CA VAL A 124 -23.60 -4.10 13.49
C VAL A 124 -23.12 -2.68 13.76
N TYR A 125 -24.03 -1.71 13.94
CA TYR A 125 -23.65 -0.34 14.35
C TYR A 125 -23.04 -0.29 15.77
N MET A 126 -23.53 -1.11 16.71
CA MET A 126 -22.93 -1.21 18.05
C MET A 126 -21.51 -1.77 17.99
N LEU A 127 -21.27 -2.81 17.17
CA LEU A 127 -19.93 -3.36 16.96
C LEU A 127 -19.00 -2.35 16.29
N PHE A 128 -19.51 -1.58 15.33
CA PHE A 128 -18.75 -0.50 14.70
C PHE A 128 -18.34 0.58 15.69
N LEU A 129 -19.26 1.02 16.54
CA LEU A 129 -18.95 1.98 17.60
C LEU A 129 -17.92 1.41 18.58
N LEU A 130 -18.05 0.14 18.96
CA LEU A 130 -17.08 -0.56 19.80
C LEU A 130 -15.69 -0.58 19.15
N ASN A 131 -15.60 -0.95 17.87
CA ASN A 131 -14.34 -0.95 17.13
C ASN A 131 -13.71 0.45 17.11
N PHE A 132 -14.49 1.47 16.75
CA PHE A 132 -14.01 2.85 16.71
C PHE A 132 -13.49 3.30 18.07
N VAL A 133 -14.22 3.02 19.16
CA VAL A 133 -13.80 3.38 20.52
C VAL A 133 -12.53 2.64 20.92
N LEU A 134 -12.42 1.33 20.65
CA LEU A 134 -11.23 0.55 21.00
C LEU A 134 -10.00 1.03 20.23
N GLN A 135 -10.09 1.19 18.91
CA GLN A 135 -8.99 1.71 18.07
C GLN A 135 -8.58 3.10 18.54
N SER A 136 -9.55 3.98 18.77
CA SER A 136 -9.30 5.35 19.26
C SER A 136 -8.61 5.36 20.63
N MET A 137 -9.05 4.51 21.56
CA MET A 137 -8.46 4.43 22.90
C MET A 137 -7.01 3.97 22.83
N LEU A 138 -6.71 2.90 22.09
CA LEU A 138 -5.33 2.40 21.93
C LEU A 138 -4.42 3.46 21.32
N LEU A 139 -4.84 4.11 20.23
CA LEU A 139 -4.07 5.19 19.59
C LEU A 139 -3.91 6.39 20.52
N SER A 140 -4.93 6.73 21.31
CA SER A 140 -4.85 7.83 22.26
C SER A 140 -3.88 7.57 23.42
N GLU A 141 -3.72 6.31 23.83
CA GLU A 141 -2.77 5.93 24.87
C GLU A 141 -1.33 6.02 24.35
N ILE A 142 -1.07 5.59 23.11
CA ILE A 142 0.24 5.76 22.46
C ILE A 142 0.56 7.25 22.30
N ALA A 143 -0.42 8.04 21.82
CA ALA A 143 -0.26 9.48 21.69
C ALA A 143 -0.05 10.17 23.04
N ARG A 144 -0.68 9.69 24.11
CA ARG A 144 -0.51 10.20 25.48
C ARG A 144 0.89 9.90 26.02
N GLU A 145 1.41 8.71 25.75
CA GLU A 145 2.77 8.34 26.14
C GLU A 145 3.77 9.33 25.55
N GLN A 146 3.74 9.53 24.23
CA GLN A 146 4.63 10.42 23.50
C GLN A 146 4.50 11.90 23.89
N ASN A 147 3.26 12.41 23.88
CA ASN A 147 3.03 13.86 24.01
C ASN A 147 2.93 14.35 25.45
N VAL A 148 2.89 13.45 26.43
CA VAL A 148 2.70 13.80 27.84
C VAL A 148 3.70 13.09 28.73
N LEU A 149 3.76 11.75 28.68
CA LEU A 149 4.58 10.98 29.63
C LEU A 149 6.08 11.15 29.34
N ASP A 150 6.48 11.13 28.08
CA ASP A 150 7.88 11.33 27.68
C ASP A 150 8.35 12.76 28.02
N LEU A 151 7.50 13.76 27.81
CA LEU A 151 7.79 15.15 28.23
C LEU A 151 7.90 15.31 29.74
N PHE A 152 7.09 14.60 30.54
CA PHE A 152 7.24 14.58 31.99
C PHE A 152 8.54 13.93 32.44
N ALA A 153 9.02 12.93 31.69
CA ALA A 153 10.32 12.32 31.92
C ALA A 153 11.49 13.23 31.48
N GLY A 154 11.20 14.33 30.78
CA GLY A 154 12.21 15.23 30.23
C GLY A 154 12.87 14.68 28.97
N GLN A 155 12.22 13.76 28.26
CA GLN A 155 12.73 13.20 27.02
C GLN A 155 12.62 14.21 25.87
N MET A 156 13.74 14.43 25.18
CA MET A 156 13.84 15.30 24.01
C MET A 156 13.36 14.56 22.76
N TRP A 157 12.74 15.29 21.82
CA TRP A 157 12.37 14.73 20.52
C TRP A 157 13.62 14.30 19.76
N LEU A 158 13.63 13.06 19.30
CA LEU A 158 14.74 12.43 18.62
C LEU A 158 14.81 12.89 17.15
N CYS A 159 15.30 14.12 16.93
CA CYS A 159 15.56 14.67 15.61
C CYS A 159 16.77 13.96 14.94
N ASP A 160 17.78 14.71 14.47
CA ASP A 160 18.97 14.16 13.80
C ASP A 160 20.20 14.10 14.73
N PHE A 161 19.99 13.90 16.05
CA PHE A 161 21.09 13.76 17.01
C PHE A 161 22.02 12.60 16.62
N GLY A 162 23.27 12.91 16.27
CA GLY A 162 24.28 11.93 15.86
C GLY A 162 24.19 11.43 14.42
N ALA A 163 23.27 11.96 13.59
CA ALA A 163 23.13 11.50 12.21
C ALA A 163 24.41 11.63 11.33
N PRO A 164 25.30 12.62 11.54
CA PRO A 164 26.56 12.73 10.81
C PRO A 164 27.77 12.26 11.65
N LEU A 165 27.66 11.14 12.38
CA LEU A 165 28.80 10.56 13.12
C LEU A 165 30.05 10.36 12.24
N GLU A 166 29.86 9.97 10.97
CA GLU A 166 30.96 9.77 10.02
C GLU A 166 31.59 11.09 9.52
N ASP A 167 30.79 12.15 9.41
CA ASP A 167 31.20 13.40 8.78
C ASP A 167 31.85 14.40 9.76
N CYS A 168 31.95 14.03 11.04
CA CYS A 168 32.09 15.04 12.07
C CYS A 168 32.86 14.59 13.33
N PRO A 169 34.12 14.13 13.20
CA PRO A 169 34.92 13.65 14.33
C PRO A 169 35.40 14.75 15.30
N SER A 170 35.18 16.04 15.01
CA SER A 170 35.70 17.15 15.85
C SER A 170 34.96 18.48 15.71
N SER A 171 33.82 18.53 15.02
CA SER A 171 33.11 19.80 14.86
C SER A 171 32.36 20.15 16.15
N PRO A 172 32.36 21.42 16.60
CA PRO A 172 31.55 21.83 17.76
C PRO A 172 30.04 21.60 17.54
N SER A 173 29.65 21.44 16.28
CA SER A 173 28.30 21.17 15.87
C SER A 173 27.87 19.72 16.21
N CYS A 174 28.78 18.81 16.58
CA CYS A 174 28.49 17.42 16.97
C CYS A 174 28.06 17.24 18.43
N THR A 175 27.53 18.29 19.03
CA THR A 175 27.15 18.28 20.43
C THR A 175 25.77 17.66 20.56
N GLY A 176 25.66 16.61 21.38
CA GLY A 176 24.39 15.97 21.70
C GLY A 176 23.58 16.82 22.68
N PRO A 177 22.36 16.39 23.00
CA PRO A 177 21.49 17.12 23.91
C PRO A 177 22.00 17.15 25.36
N GLY A 178 22.96 16.29 25.72
CA GLY A 178 23.70 16.35 26.98
C GLY A 178 24.84 17.37 27.00
N GLY A 179 25.13 18.03 25.88
CA GLY A 179 26.21 19.02 25.79
C GLY A 179 27.59 18.42 25.58
N THR A 180 27.71 17.11 25.34
CA THR A 180 28.98 16.46 24.99
C THR A 180 28.99 15.98 23.54
N LEU A 181 30.17 15.67 23.01
CA LEU A 181 30.32 15.21 21.63
C LEU A 181 29.63 13.86 21.45
N VAL A 182 28.84 13.71 20.39
CA VAL A 182 28.20 12.43 20.04
C VAL A 182 29.25 11.50 19.42
N ASP A 183 29.43 10.32 20.03
CA ASP A 183 30.27 9.24 19.51
C ASP A 183 29.49 7.92 19.53
N GLY A 184 29.72 7.04 18.55
CA GLY A 184 28.92 5.82 18.34
C GLY A 184 28.84 4.93 19.59
N PRO A 185 29.96 4.59 20.26
CA PRO A 185 29.96 3.80 21.50
C PRO A 185 29.34 4.51 22.72
N ARG A 186 29.14 5.83 22.62
CA ARG A 186 28.61 6.70 23.68
C ARG A 186 27.12 7.01 23.49
N LEU A 187 26.47 6.48 22.45
CA LEU A 187 25.03 6.62 22.26
C LEU A 187 24.26 5.64 23.14
N TYR A 188 23.31 6.17 23.91
CA TYR A 188 22.46 5.39 24.81
C TYR A 188 20.99 5.74 24.63
N ASP A 189 20.14 4.78 24.99
CA ASP A 189 18.71 5.03 25.09
C ASP A 189 18.40 6.03 26.22
N PHE A 190 17.26 6.71 26.14
CA PHE A 190 16.90 7.76 27.09
C PHE A 190 16.97 7.30 28.54
N LYS A 191 16.52 6.07 28.84
CA LYS A 191 16.48 5.55 30.21
C LYS A 191 17.89 5.31 30.74
N SER A 192 18.78 4.72 29.93
CA SER A 192 20.19 4.54 30.30
C SER A 192 20.91 5.86 30.46
N TRP A 193 20.75 6.79 29.51
CA TRP A 193 21.35 8.12 29.57
C TRP A 193 20.88 8.92 30.79
N SER A 194 19.57 8.96 31.03
CA SER A 194 18.96 9.64 32.19
C SER A 194 19.44 9.04 33.52
N THR A 195 19.53 7.71 33.62
CA THR A 195 20.03 7.04 34.84
C THR A 195 21.50 7.37 35.10
N ARG A 196 22.33 7.41 34.05
CA ARG A 196 23.75 7.77 34.16
C ARG A 196 23.94 9.22 34.59
N ASN A 197 23.18 10.15 34.00
CA ASN A 197 23.17 11.55 34.44
C ASN A 197 22.72 11.70 35.89
N PHE A 198 21.65 11.02 36.28
CA PHE A 198 21.18 11.03 37.66
C PHE A 198 22.25 10.54 38.64
N MET A 199 22.99 9.47 38.28
CA MET A 199 24.09 8.95 39.10
C MET A 199 25.25 9.95 39.20
N LYS A 200 25.66 10.55 38.08
CA LYS A 200 26.69 11.59 38.03
C LYS A 200 26.32 12.79 38.91
N ASP A 201 25.12 13.32 38.75
CA ASP A 201 24.62 14.46 39.52
C ASP A 201 24.50 14.14 41.02
N SER A 202 24.10 12.92 41.36
CA SER A 202 24.05 12.47 42.75
C SER A 202 25.44 12.42 43.38
N LEU A 203 26.45 11.94 42.65
CA LEU A 203 27.83 11.91 43.12
C LEU A 203 28.40 13.32 43.30
N LYS A 204 28.12 14.25 42.38
CA LYS A 204 28.51 15.66 42.53
C LYS A 204 27.90 16.29 43.77
N ARG A 205 26.64 15.99 44.07
CA ARG A 205 25.96 16.47 45.28
C ARG A 205 26.53 15.86 46.56
N LEU A 206 26.99 14.61 46.51
CA LEU A 206 27.60 13.92 47.64
C LEU A 206 29.04 14.35 47.90
N PHE A 207 29.81 14.66 46.85
CA PHE A 207 31.23 15.00 46.89
C PHE A 207 31.51 16.30 46.10
N PRO A 208 31.03 17.45 46.59
CA PRO A 208 31.16 18.72 45.87
C PRO A 208 32.63 19.13 45.63
N GLU A 209 33.56 18.72 46.50
CA GLU A 209 34.99 18.96 46.35
C GLU A 209 35.64 18.16 45.21
N ARG A 210 34.98 17.10 44.72
CA ARG A 210 35.44 16.25 43.60
C ARG A 210 34.61 16.46 42.34
N GLU A 211 33.85 17.55 42.23
CA GLU A 211 32.97 17.78 41.08
C GLU A 211 33.72 17.72 39.74
N SER A 212 34.90 18.35 39.64
CA SER A 212 35.72 18.33 38.42
C SER A 212 36.24 16.94 38.06
N GLU A 213 36.64 16.15 39.08
CA GLU A 213 37.12 14.78 38.88
C GLU A 213 35.96 13.86 38.46
N ILE A 214 34.78 14.03 39.06
CA ILE A 214 33.56 13.32 38.67
C ILE A 214 33.15 13.67 37.24
N ASP A 215 33.28 14.94 36.85
CA ASP A 215 32.98 15.36 35.48
C ASP A 215 33.90 14.73 34.43
N GLU A 216 35.16 14.54 34.78
CA GLU A 216 36.19 13.95 33.94
C GLU A 216 36.10 12.42 33.89
N GLU A 217 35.89 11.77 35.03
CA GLU A 217 35.90 10.30 35.14
C GLU A 217 34.54 9.65 34.82
N ILE A 218 33.43 10.36 35.04
CA ILE A 218 32.09 9.83 34.82
C ILE A 218 31.48 10.48 33.59
N ASP A 219 31.60 9.74 32.49
CA ASP A 219 30.94 10.07 31.24
C ASP A 219 29.56 9.39 31.16
N PRO A 220 28.46 10.18 31.19
CA PRO A 220 27.12 9.63 31.05
C PRO A 220 26.84 9.17 29.61
N GLY A 221 27.68 9.54 28.63
CA GLY A 221 27.44 9.41 27.21
C GLY A 221 26.44 10.43 26.68
N GLU A 222 25.88 10.15 25.51
CA GLU A 222 24.91 11.01 24.83
C GLU A 222 23.63 10.27 24.49
N TYR A 223 22.55 11.06 24.45
CA TYR A 223 21.26 10.62 23.97
C TYR A 223 21.16 10.87 22.46
N GLY A 224 20.85 9.84 21.69
CA GLY A 224 20.74 9.96 20.24
C GLY A 224 20.27 8.69 19.55
N ALA A 225 20.09 8.77 18.24
CA ALA A 225 19.63 7.65 17.43
C ALA A 225 20.81 6.87 16.85
N GLU A 226 20.72 5.54 16.83
CA GLU A 226 21.78 4.68 16.26
C GLU A 226 21.91 4.87 14.74
N SER A 227 20.79 5.02 14.01
CA SER A 227 20.79 5.18 12.55
C SER A 227 19.57 5.92 12.02
N ARG A 228 19.78 7.03 11.31
CA ARG A 228 18.71 7.78 10.61
C ARG A 228 18.09 6.96 9.48
N ILE A 229 18.91 6.26 8.69
CA ILE A 229 18.45 5.48 7.54
C ILE A 229 17.54 4.34 8.00
N CYS A 230 17.90 3.66 9.09
CA CYS A 230 17.07 2.59 9.64
C CYS A 230 15.67 3.10 10.06
N ARG A 231 15.59 4.26 10.71
CA ARG A 231 14.30 4.90 11.08
C ARG A 231 13.45 5.22 9.86
N TRP A 232 14.02 5.80 8.81
CA TRP A 232 13.29 6.11 7.57
C TRP A 232 12.80 4.84 6.86
N ILE A 233 13.62 3.78 6.84
CA ILE A 233 13.21 2.48 6.29
C ILE A 233 12.06 1.88 7.13
N ALA A 234 12.14 1.93 8.46
CA ALA A 234 11.08 1.45 9.34
C ALA A 234 9.77 2.24 9.14
N CYS A 235 9.85 3.56 9.06
CA CYS A 235 8.72 4.44 8.74
C CYS A 235 8.10 4.12 7.38
N PHE A 236 8.94 3.81 6.38
CA PHE A 236 8.48 3.44 5.04
C PHE A 236 7.79 2.06 5.04
N ILE A 237 8.35 1.06 5.72
CA ILE A 237 7.72 -0.26 5.87
C ILE A 237 6.38 -0.14 6.59
N PHE A 238 6.34 0.66 7.66
CA PHE A 238 5.10 0.98 8.35
C PHE A 238 4.10 1.65 7.40
N MET A 239 4.53 2.66 6.63
CA MET A 239 3.66 3.35 5.66
C MET A 239 3.11 2.41 4.59
N LEU A 240 3.92 1.46 4.11
CA LEU A 240 3.47 0.41 3.18
C LEU A 240 2.35 -0.44 3.80
N SER A 241 2.48 -0.81 5.08
CA SER A 241 1.46 -1.61 5.76
C SER A 241 0.13 -0.86 5.95
N ILE A 242 0.16 0.44 6.22
CA ILE A 242 -1.05 1.22 6.46
C ILE A 242 -1.67 1.78 5.16
N GLN A 243 -0.95 1.71 4.04
CA GLN A 243 -1.43 2.21 2.76
C GLN A 243 -2.63 1.40 2.24
N GLU A 244 -2.66 0.10 2.50
CA GLU A 244 -3.76 -0.77 2.07
C GLU A 244 -5.10 -0.25 2.59
N GLU A 245 -5.13 0.22 3.85
CA GLU A 245 -6.31 0.87 4.44
C GLU A 245 -6.69 2.17 3.73
N LEU A 246 -5.73 3.00 3.32
CA LEU A 246 -6.03 4.22 2.55
C LEU A 246 -6.66 3.89 1.19
N ILE A 247 -6.20 2.81 0.53
CA ILE A 247 -6.77 2.34 -0.73
C ILE A 247 -8.21 1.86 -0.51
N LEU A 248 -8.49 1.15 0.59
CA LEU A 248 -9.84 0.72 0.96
C LEU A 248 -10.76 1.91 1.25
N ILE A 249 -10.29 2.91 2.00
CA ILE A 249 -10.99 4.18 2.23
C ILE A 249 -11.30 4.88 0.91
N TRP A 250 -10.32 4.98 0.02
CA TRP A 250 -10.49 5.61 -1.30
C TRP A 250 -11.52 4.86 -2.15
N ARG A 251 -11.45 3.52 -2.21
CA ARG A 251 -12.42 2.69 -2.93
C ARG A 251 -13.83 2.85 -2.38
N MET A 252 -13.99 2.91 -1.06
CA MET A 252 -15.26 3.16 -0.40
C MET A 252 -15.80 4.57 -0.73
N ALA A 253 -14.93 5.58 -0.78
CA ALA A 253 -15.31 6.94 -1.20
C ALA A 253 -15.79 6.97 -2.65
N CYS A 254 -15.05 6.34 -3.57
CA CYS A 254 -15.46 6.20 -4.97
C CYS A 254 -16.78 5.45 -5.09
N MET A 255 -16.95 4.32 -4.40
CA MET A 255 -18.21 3.57 -4.38
C MET A 255 -19.40 4.46 -3.96
N LEU A 256 -19.28 5.21 -2.87
CA LEU A 256 -20.35 6.10 -2.40
C LEU A 256 -20.66 7.23 -3.39
N TYR A 257 -19.65 7.70 -4.11
CA TYR A 257 -19.79 8.70 -5.16
C TYR A 257 -20.50 8.13 -6.39
N ASP A 258 -20.02 7.00 -6.92
CA ASP A 258 -20.42 6.42 -8.21
C ASP A 258 -21.77 5.67 -8.18
N ILE A 259 -22.18 5.10 -7.03
CA ILE A 259 -23.50 4.45 -6.89
C ILE A 259 -24.61 5.46 -7.23
N PRO A 260 -25.69 5.12 -7.98
CA PRO A 260 -26.76 6.07 -8.27
C PRO A 260 -27.54 6.47 -7.02
N THR A 261 -28.10 7.68 -7.00
CA THR A 261 -28.86 8.21 -5.85
C THR A 261 -30.27 7.61 -5.71
N GLN A 262 -30.66 6.73 -6.63
CA GLN A 262 -31.98 6.11 -6.66
C GLN A 262 -32.14 5.06 -5.56
N SER A 263 -33.36 4.87 -5.08
CA SER A 263 -33.64 3.98 -3.93
C SER A 263 -33.85 2.53 -4.39
N GLU A 264 -32.87 1.95 -5.08
CA GLU A 264 -32.98 0.60 -5.67
C GLU A 264 -32.87 -0.51 -4.61
N SER A 265 -33.33 -1.72 -4.93
CA SER A 265 -33.19 -2.89 -4.06
C SER A 265 -31.79 -3.48 -4.21
N TRP A 266 -31.13 -3.78 -3.09
CA TRP A 266 -29.83 -4.49 -3.05
C TRP A 266 -30.00 -6.01 -3.04
N ILE A 267 -31.24 -6.48 -3.16
CA ILE A 267 -31.61 -7.88 -3.17
C ILE A 267 -32.29 -8.19 -4.48
N GLU A 268 -31.75 -9.16 -5.19
CA GLU A 268 -32.32 -9.72 -6.40
C GLU A 268 -32.67 -11.18 -6.12
N PHE A 269 -33.94 -11.54 -6.36
CA PHE A 269 -34.38 -12.92 -6.27
C PHE A 269 -34.17 -13.58 -7.62
N LYS A 270 -33.23 -14.53 -7.71
CA LYS A 270 -33.17 -15.42 -8.86
C LYS A 270 -34.43 -16.26 -8.86
N HIS A 271 -35.21 -16.21 -9.93
CA HIS A 271 -36.37 -17.08 -10.08
C HIS A 271 -35.88 -18.54 -10.03
N PRO A 272 -36.17 -19.31 -8.96
CA PRO A 272 -35.94 -20.73 -9.03
C PRO A 272 -36.83 -21.28 -10.15
N GLY A 273 -36.31 -22.17 -10.99
CA GLY A 273 -37.21 -23.04 -11.76
C GLY A 273 -38.17 -23.73 -10.78
N ASP A 274 -39.43 -23.94 -11.19
CA ASP A 274 -40.58 -24.23 -10.32
C ASP A 274 -40.42 -25.42 -9.32
N ASP A 275 -39.38 -26.25 -9.42
CA ASP A 275 -39.33 -27.58 -8.78
C ASP A 275 -38.36 -27.76 -7.59
N LEU A 276 -37.61 -26.74 -7.13
CA LEU A 276 -36.50 -26.98 -6.17
C LEU A 276 -36.38 -26.00 -4.99
N VAL A 277 -37.49 -25.46 -4.46
CA VAL A 277 -37.42 -24.61 -3.25
C VAL A 277 -37.36 -25.48 -1.97
N GLY A 278 -36.19 -26.02 -1.66
CA GLY A 278 -35.85 -26.63 -0.36
C GLY A 278 -35.39 -25.60 0.68
N ASP A 279 -34.79 -26.06 1.78
CA ASP A 279 -34.26 -25.22 2.89
C ASP A 279 -33.15 -24.23 2.46
N ASN A 280 -32.66 -24.34 1.22
CA ASN A 280 -31.60 -23.51 0.65
C ASN A 280 -32.11 -22.20 0.01
N TRP A 281 -33.18 -21.59 0.53
CA TRP A 281 -33.72 -20.34 -0.02
C TRP A 281 -32.68 -19.19 -0.10
N LEU A 282 -31.65 -19.23 0.77
CA LEU A 282 -30.52 -18.29 0.78
C LEU A 282 -29.58 -18.40 -0.44
N GLU A 283 -29.66 -19.47 -1.23
CA GLU A 283 -28.90 -19.61 -2.49
C GLU A 283 -29.56 -18.87 -3.65
N TYR A 284 -30.85 -18.54 -3.55
CA TYR A 284 -31.61 -17.82 -4.58
C TYR A 284 -31.64 -16.31 -4.36
N VAL A 285 -31.01 -15.83 -3.28
CA VAL A 285 -30.92 -14.42 -2.93
C VAL A 285 -29.54 -13.93 -3.34
N ASP A 286 -29.48 -13.21 -4.46
CA ASP A 286 -28.28 -12.49 -4.86
C ASP A 286 -28.29 -11.12 -4.20
N VAL A 287 -27.19 -10.79 -3.53
CA VAL A 287 -26.99 -9.48 -2.92
C VAL A 287 -26.13 -8.67 -3.86
N THR A 288 -26.69 -7.64 -4.46
CA THR A 288 -25.99 -6.78 -5.43
C THR A 288 -25.95 -5.36 -4.89
N VAL A 289 -24.80 -4.70 -5.02
CA VAL A 289 -24.73 -3.26 -4.75
C VAL A 289 -25.61 -2.56 -5.79
N ALA A 290 -26.55 -1.74 -5.33
CA ALA A 290 -27.45 -0.98 -6.19
C ALA A 290 -27.57 0.47 -5.71
N GLY A 291 -28.42 1.27 -6.35
CA GLY A 291 -28.67 2.66 -5.97
C GLY A 291 -28.88 2.87 -4.46
N MET A 292 -28.30 3.96 -3.94
CA MET A 292 -28.36 4.36 -2.53
C MET A 292 -28.92 5.78 -2.40
N PRO A 293 -29.96 6.02 -1.59
CA PRO A 293 -30.50 7.36 -1.37
C PRO A 293 -29.44 8.34 -0.84
N LEU A 294 -29.51 9.61 -1.26
CA LEU A 294 -28.53 10.64 -0.90
C LEU A 294 -28.31 10.77 0.61
N ARG A 295 -29.39 10.66 1.41
CA ARG A 295 -29.31 10.74 2.87
C ARG A 295 -28.41 9.63 3.46
N TRP A 296 -28.52 8.42 2.92
CA TRP A 296 -27.68 7.29 3.34
C TRP A 296 -26.24 7.45 2.89
N LYS A 297 -26.00 8.01 1.70
CA LYS A 297 -24.65 8.36 1.24
C LYS A 297 -23.97 9.37 2.17
N ILE A 298 -24.69 10.42 2.56
CA ILE A 298 -24.16 11.45 3.47
C ILE A 298 -23.85 10.84 4.85
N ILE A 299 -24.77 10.03 5.39
CA ILE A 299 -24.56 9.34 6.68
C ILE A 299 -23.33 8.43 6.61
N ASN A 300 -23.23 7.58 5.57
CA ASN A 300 -22.09 6.69 5.40
C ASN A 300 -20.78 7.46 5.17
N GLY A 301 -20.82 8.54 4.37
CA GLY A 301 -19.65 9.38 4.12
C GLY A 301 -19.12 10.07 5.38
N ILE A 302 -20.00 10.64 6.20
CA ILE A 302 -19.59 11.35 7.42
C ILE A 302 -19.21 10.37 8.53
N PHE A 303 -20.08 9.40 8.83
CA PHE A 303 -19.94 8.58 10.04
C PHE A 303 -19.10 7.32 9.84
N ILE A 304 -19.08 6.72 8.65
CA ILE A 304 -18.34 5.47 8.39
C ILE A 304 -16.99 5.81 7.75
N LEU A 305 -17.03 6.45 6.59
CA LEU A 305 -15.82 6.83 5.83
C LEU A 305 -14.99 7.86 6.61
N GLY A 306 -15.64 8.90 7.15
CA GLY A 306 -14.98 9.92 7.97
C GLY A 306 -14.31 9.33 9.21
N ALA A 307 -14.96 8.40 9.91
CA ALA A 307 -14.38 7.72 11.07
C ALA A 307 -13.18 6.83 10.68
N LYS A 308 -13.30 6.04 9.59
CA LYS A 308 -12.20 5.21 9.08
C LYS A 308 -10.99 6.07 8.68
N PHE A 309 -11.23 7.18 7.97
CA PHE A 309 -10.18 8.12 7.58
C PHE A 309 -9.52 8.81 8.78
N MET A 310 -10.29 9.21 9.79
CA MET A 310 -9.75 9.79 11.02
C MET A 310 -8.84 8.81 11.76
N LEU A 311 -9.23 7.54 11.87
CA LEU A 311 -8.41 6.50 12.49
C LEU A 311 -7.15 6.20 11.69
N TRP A 312 -7.25 6.15 10.35
CA TRP A 312 -6.08 5.99 9.48
C TRP A 312 -5.10 7.15 9.65
N LYS A 313 -5.58 8.41 9.60
CA LYS A 313 -4.75 9.59 9.77
C LYS A 313 -4.05 9.57 11.14
N LEU A 314 -4.80 9.30 12.20
CA LEU A 314 -4.26 9.22 13.56
C LEU A 314 -3.21 8.12 13.70
N THR A 315 -3.46 6.95 13.12
CA THR A 315 -2.48 5.84 13.10
C THR A 315 -1.20 6.22 12.36
N ALA A 316 -1.32 6.89 11.22
CA ALA A 316 -0.16 7.35 10.44
C ALA A 316 0.68 8.37 11.23
N GLU A 317 0.03 9.38 11.82
CA GLU A 317 0.67 10.47 12.57
C GLU A 317 1.34 9.95 13.85
N VAL A 318 0.60 9.20 14.68
CA VAL A 318 1.11 8.62 15.93
C VAL A 318 2.18 7.57 15.66
N GLY A 319 1.98 6.74 14.63
CA GLY A 319 2.91 5.67 14.28
C GLY A 319 4.24 6.19 13.76
N ILE A 320 4.23 7.20 12.88
CA ILE A 320 5.48 7.85 12.41
C ILE A 320 6.18 8.55 13.57
N THR A 321 5.45 9.31 14.39
CA THR A 321 6.03 9.95 15.58
C THR A 321 6.66 8.91 16.51
N PHE A 322 6.00 7.78 16.72
CA PHE A 322 6.53 6.70 17.57
C PHE A 322 7.83 6.11 17.04
N LEU A 323 7.87 5.81 15.74
CA LEU A 323 9.04 5.23 15.09
C LEU A 323 10.19 6.23 14.99
N MET A 324 9.89 7.52 14.86
CA MET A 324 10.92 8.57 14.85
C MET A 324 11.55 8.77 16.23
N GLU A 325 10.78 8.64 17.31
CA GLU A 325 11.24 8.72 18.71
C GLU A 325 11.93 7.45 19.23
N THR A 326 11.73 6.32 18.55
CA THR A 326 12.33 5.05 18.95
C THR A 326 13.83 5.03 18.58
N GLN A 327 14.71 4.84 19.58
CA GLN A 327 16.16 4.88 19.38
C GLN A 327 16.73 3.56 18.84
N THR A 328 16.27 2.43 19.37
CA THR A 328 16.85 1.12 19.08
C THR A 328 16.18 0.49 17.87
N ILE A 329 16.98 -0.20 17.04
CA ILE A 329 16.49 -0.86 15.82
C ILE A 329 15.47 -1.95 16.14
N SER A 330 15.70 -2.72 17.22
CA SER A 330 14.78 -3.79 17.64
C SER A 330 13.41 -3.27 18.01
N ASP A 331 13.36 -2.17 18.76
CA ASP A 331 12.10 -1.61 19.22
C ASP A 331 11.35 -0.98 18.04
N CYS A 332 12.04 -0.34 17.09
CA CYS A 332 11.43 0.17 15.85
C CYS A 332 10.67 -0.93 15.09
N ILE A 333 11.28 -2.12 14.96
CA ILE A 333 10.66 -3.24 14.25
C ILE A 333 9.44 -3.75 15.01
N VAL A 334 9.56 -4.02 16.31
CA VAL A 334 8.45 -4.52 17.14
C VAL A 334 7.29 -3.53 17.18
N ASN A 335 7.59 -2.24 17.30
CA ASN A 335 6.61 -1.16 17.34
C ASN A 335 5.87 -1.02 16.01
N SER A 336 6.56 -1.16 14.87
CA SER A 336 5.93 -1.14 13.54
C SER A 336 4.91 -2.27 13.37
N VAL A 337 5.23 -3.48 13.85
CA VAL A 337 4.33 -4.65 13.80
C VAL A 337 3.14 -4.48 14.74
N ALA A 338 3.36 -3.96 15.96
CA ALA A 338 2.30 -3.70 16.92
C ALA A 338 1.28 -2.67 16.42
N LEU A 339 1.72 -1.63 15.69
CA LEU A 339 0.81 -0.64 15.10
C LEU A 339 -0.06 -1.23 13.98
N SER A 340 0.45 -2.20 13.20
CA SER A 340 -0.34 -2.91 12.18
C SER A 340 -1.47 -3.73 12.80
N PHE A 341 -1.29 -4.27 14.02
CA PHE A 341 -2.36 -4.96 14.73
C PHE A 341 -3.56 -4.04 15.05
N VAL A 342 -3.32 -2.75 15.33
CA VAL A 342 -4.39 -1.79 15.63
C VAL A 342 -5.32 -1.61 14.42
N LEU A 343 -4.76 -1.64 13.20
CA LEU A 343 -5.54 -1.49 11.97
C LEU A 343 -6.46 -2.70 11.72
N HIS A 344 -5.96 -3.92 11.88
CA HIS A 344 -6.73 -5.16 11.67
C HIS A 344 -7.76 -5.49 12.77
N MET A 345 -7.95 -4.59 13.75
CA MET A 345 -8.87 -4.85 14.86
C MET A 345 -10.33 -4.94 14.41
N ASP A 346 -10.70 -4.27 13.33
CA ASP A 346 -12.05 -4.32 12.76
C ASP A 346 -12.36 -5.68 12.11
N GLU A 347 -11.41 -6.26 11.39
CA GLU A 347 -11.48 -7.63 10.86
C GLU A 347 -11.61 -8.64 12.00
N LEU A 348 -10.80 -8.51 13.05
CA LEU A 348 -10.85 -9.37 14.23
C LEU A 348 -12.21 -9.31 14.92
N ILE A 349 -12.78 -8.11 15.09
CA ILE A 349 -14.12 -7.90 15.66
C ILE A 349 -15.20 -8.51 14.75
N LEU A 350 -15.08 -8.36 13.43
CA LEU A 350 -16.01 -8.98 12.49
C LEU A 350 -15.98 -10.51 12.65
N MET A 351 -14.81 -11.13 12.54
CA MET A 351 -14.64 -12.58 12.59
C MET A 351 -15.09 -13.19 13.93
N THR A 352 -14.89 -12.49 15.04
CA THR A 352 -15.17 -13.03 16.39
C THR A 352 -16.56 -12.71 16.90
N LEU A 353 -17.08 -11.49 16.66
CA LEU A 353 -18.31 -11.00 17.29
C LEU A 353 -19.53 -10.97 16.36
N THR A 354 -19.36 -11.15 15.05
CA THR A 354 -20.49 -11.30 14.12
C THR A 354 -20.89 -12.75 13.91
N SER A 355 -22.13 -12.96 13.46
CA SER A 355 -22.59 -14.31 13.13
C SER A 355 -22.10 -14.70 11.74
N GLY A 356 -21.81 -15.98 11.53
CA GLY A 356 -21.42 -16.49 10.21
C GLY A 356 -22.44 -16.22 9.08
N LYS A 357 -23.67 -15.83 9.43
CA LYS A 357 -24.68 -15.39 8.45
C LYS A 357 -24.37 -14.01 7.87
N ILE A 358 -23.79 -13.10 8.66
CA ILE A 358 -23.41 -11.76 8.20
C ILE A 358 -22.19 -11.88 7.28
N THR A 359 -21.18 -12.67 7.66
CA THR A 359 -20.00 -12.92 6.84
C THR A 359 -20.37 -13.61 5.52
N SER A 360 -21.22 -14.64 5.57
CA SER A 360 -21.74 -15.29 4.35
C SER A 360 -22.52 -14.32 3.45
N CYS A 361 -23.23 -13.35 4.05
CA CYS A 361 -23.93 -12.31 3.29
C CYS A 361 -22.97 -11.31 2.63
N LEU A 362 -21.86 -10.96 3.28
CA LEU A 362 -20.79 -10.11 2.74
C LEU A 362 -20.05 -10.81 1.60
N GLU A 363 -19.72 -12.10 1.79
CA GLU A 363 -19.07 -12.94 0.77
C GLU A 363 -19.91 -12.99 -0.51
N LYS A 364 -21.23 -13.19 -0.37
CA LYS A 364 -22.22 -13.20 -1.46
C LYS A 364 -22.53 -11.84 -2.06
N CYS A 365 -22.03 -10.73 -1.48
CA CYS A 365 -22.25 -9.41 -2.04
C CYS A 365 -21.48 -9.30 -3.37
N ASN A 366 -22.24 -9.25 -4.45
CA ASN A 366 -21.75 -9.00 -5.79
C ASN A 366 -21.36 -7.53 -5.95
N GLN A 367 -20.35 -7.31 -6.77
CA GLN A 367 -19.77 -6.00 -7.07
C GLN A 367 -20.80 -5.12 -7.79
N TYR A 368 -20.76 -3.81 -7.58
CA TYR A 368 -21.57 -2.90 -8.39
C TYR A 368 -21.12 -3.01 -9.85
N SER A 369 -22.02 -3.50 -10.70
CA SER A 369 -21.86 -3.48 -12.15
C SER A 369 -22.89 -2.51 -12.69
N PRO A 370 -22.49 -1.35 -13.25
CA PRO A 370 -23.45 -0.45 -13.89
C PRO A 370 -24.16 -1.22 -15.01
N ALA A 371 -25.40 -1.61 -14.73
CA ALA A 371 -26.22 -2.40 -15.62
C ALA A 371 -26.32 -1.69 -16.98
N GLU A 372 -26.22 -2.47 -18.07
CA GLU A 372 -26.44 -2.06 -19.47
C GLU A 372 -25.22 -1.71 -20.35
N THR A 373 -23.98 -1.67 -19.87
CA THR A 373 -22.83 -1.48 -20.81
C THR A 373 -21.94 -2.70 -21.00
N THR A 374 -22.08 -3.77 -20.23
CA THR A 374 -20.99 -4.75 -20.07
C THR A 374 -20.77 -5.69 -21.27
N SER A 375 -21.78 -6.13 -22.03
CA SER A 375 -21.47 -7.01 -23.18
C SER A 375 -20.93 -6.23 -24.37
N VAL A 376 -21.58 -5.10 -24.72
CA VAL A 376 -21.21 -4.30 -25.90
C VAL A 376 -20.01 -3.40 -25.62
N ALA A 377 -19.89 -2.79 -24.42
CA ALA A 377 -18.75 -1.93 -24.12
C ALA A 377 -17.45 -2.72 -23.89
N TRP A 378 -17.51 -3.92 -23.30
CA TRP A 378 -16.31 -4.76 -23.19
C TRP A 378 -15.81 -5.20 -24.57
N GLN A 379 -16.72 -5.65 -25.45
CA GLN A 379 -16.34 -5.95 -26.84
C GLN A 379 -15.76 -4.71 -27.53
N SER A 380 -16.37 -3.54 -27.38
CA SER A 380 -15.83 -2.30 -27.95
C SER A 380 -14.50 -1.84 -27.33
N ARG A 381 -14.19 -2.24 -26.09
CA ARG A 381 -12.89 -1.95 -25.45
C ARG A 381 -11.80 -2.88 -25.94
N ILE A 382 -12.11 -4.16 -26.14
CA ILE A 382 -11.16 -5.14 -26.71
C ILE A 382 -10.77 -4.74 -28.14
N GLU A 383 -11.68 -4.08 -28.87
CA GLU A 383 -11.44 -3.62 -30.24
C GLU A 383 -10.66 -2.28 -30.33
N LYS A 384 -10.44 -1.56 -29.23
CA LYS A 384 -9.60 -0.36 -29.28
C LYS A 384 -8.15 -0.78 -29.49
N PRO A 385 -7.47 -0.27 -30.54
CA PRO A 385 -6.07 -0.59 -30.76
C PRO A 385 -5.27 -0.22 -29.52
N ILE A 386 -4.38 -1.12 -29.08
CA ILE A 386 -3.48 -0.89 -27.96
C ILE A 386 -2.76 0.43 -28.21
N ASP A 387 -2.98 1.40 -27.31
CA ASP A 387 -2.27 2.66 -27.40
C ASP A 387 -0.80 2.40 -27.05
N ASN A 388 0.03 2.23 -28.08
CA ASN A 388 1.47 2.06 -27.94
C ASN A 388 2.18 3.38 -27.57
N SER A 389 1.45 4.35 -26.98
CA SER A 389 2.06 5.57 -26.49
C SER A 389 3.10 5.24 -25.42
N PHE A 390 4.27 5.84 -25.56
CA PHE A 390 5.38 5.68 -24.62
C PHE A 390 4.94 5.98 -23.17
N PHE A 391 4.01 6.92 -22.98
CA PHE A 391 3.45 7.26 -21.67
C PHE A 391 2.57 6.17 -21.06
N ALA A 392 1.72 5.49 -21.84
CA ALA A 392 0.92 4.37 -21.33
C ALA A 392 1.81 3.20 -20.88
N ASN A 393 2.91 2.97 -21.60
CA ASN A 393 3.91 1.97 -21.23
C ASN A 393 4.70 2.36 -19.98
N ILE A 394 5.06 3.64 -19.81
CA ILE A 394 5.68 4.12 -18.56
C ILE A 394 4.73 3.96 -17.38
N GLN A 395 3.45 4.31 -17.55
CA GLN A 395 2.47 4.21 -16.48
C GLN A 395 2.28 2.77 -15.99
N LEU A 396 2.40 1.78 -16.88
CA LEU A 396 2.37 0.36 -16.51
C LEU A 396 3.62 -0.08 -15.74
N GLY A 397 4.77 0.54 -16.01
CA GLY A 397 6.05 0.21 -15.36
C GLY A 397 6.22 0.82 -13.96
N ILE A 398 5.48 1.88 -13.63
CA ILE A 398 5.62 2.57 -12.33
C ILE A 398 4.61 1.98 -11.33
N PRO A 399 5.08 1.37 -10.22
CA PRO A 399 4.20 0.92 -9.14
C PRO A 399 3.63 2.15 -8.40
N TRP A 400 2.48 2.65 -8.84
CA TRP A 400 1.89 3.88 -8.31
C TRP A 400 1.56 3.76 -6.81
N GLU A 401 1.21 2.55 -6.34
CA GLU A 401 1.05 2.28 -4.91
C GLU A 401 2.36 2.54 -4.15
N LEU A 402 3.48 2.01 -4.61
CA LEU A 402 4.79 2.22 -3.98
C LEU A 402 5.18 3.71 -3.94
N MET A 403 4.95 4.43 -5.05
CA MET A 403 5.22 5.87 -5.13
C MET A 403 4.34 6.67 -4.17
N ALA A 404 3.06 6.34 -4.07
CA ALA A 404 2.14 6.98 -3.14
C ALA A 404 2.58 6.73 -1.68
N SER A 405 3.01 5.51 -1.34
CA SER A 405 3.57 5.19 -0.02
C SER A 405 4.81 6.01 0.30
N LEU A 406 5.74 6.13 -0.66
CA LEU A 406 6.96 6.92 -0.47
C LEU A 406 6.65 8.40 -0.25
N LEU A 407 5.71 8.96 -1.03
CA LEU A 407 5.27 10.34 -0.88
C LEU A 407 4.56 10.59 0.45
N LEU A 408 3.69 9.67 0.88
CA LEU A 408 3.01 9.76 2.18
C LEU A 408 4.01 9.65 3.33
N CYS A 409 4.96 8.72 3.26
CA CYS A 409 6.02 8.58 4.25
C CYS A 409 6.85 9.87 4.35
N ALA A 410 7.28 10.41 3.22
CA ALA A 410 8.01 11.69 3.18
C ALA A 410 7.17 12.86 3.73
N PHE A 411 5.86 12.87 3.47
CA PHE A 411 4.95 13.87 4.01
C PHE A 411 4.88 13.81 5.54
N PHE A 412 4.64 12.64 6.13
CA PHE A 412 4.54 12.50 7.59
C PHE A 412 5.89 12.65 8.31
N ILE A 413 7.00 12.20 7.72
CA ILE A 413 8.34 12.48 8.26
C ILE A 413 8.60 13.99 8.27
N ARG A 414 8.27 14.67 7.17
CA ARG A 414 8.40 16.13 7.10
C ARG A 414 7.55 16.82 8.16
N ASP A 415 6.30 16.38 8.31
CA ASP A 415 5.36 16.90 9.32
C ASP A 415 5.97 16.78 10.72
N TYR A 416 6.49 15.59 11.08
CA TYR A 416 7.22 15.35 12.32
C TYR A 416 8.38 16.33 12.52
N TYR A 417 9.29 16.49 11.54
CA TYR A 417 10.42 17.42 11.68
C TYR A 417 9.95 18.87 11.83
N THR A 418 8.91 19.29 11.10
CA THR A 418 8.40 20.66 11.21
C THR A 418 7.72 20.94 12.56
N THR A 419 7.11 19.91 13.15
CA THR A 419 6.41 20.02 14.44
C THR A 419 7.37 20.00 15.61
N HIS A 420 8.35 19.10 15.60
CA HIS A 420 9.20 18.80 16.77
C HIS A 420 10.63 19.35 16.72
N CYS A 421 11.11 19.72 15.52
CA CYS A 421 12.50 20.08 15.33
C CYS A 421 12.66 21.47 14.69
N ASP A 422 13.81 22.10 14.95
CA ASP A 422 14.26 23.32 14.31
C ASP A 422 15.46 23.00 13.40
N TRP A 423 15.48 23.59 12.20
CA TRP A 423 16.58 23.45 11.25
C TRP A 423 17.72 24.41 11.60
N THR A 424 18.97 23.92 11.64
CA THR A 424 20.16 24.78 11.73
C THR A 424 20.98 24.74 10.43
N TRP A 425 21.43 25.92 10.00
CA TRP A 425 22.31 26.06 8.85
C TRP A 425 23.76 25.69 9.14
N ASP A 426 24.18 25.74 10.41
CA ASP A 426 25.58 25.52 10.81
C ASP A 426 26.01 24.04 10.71
N GLY A 427 25.03 23.13 10.68
CA GLY A 427 25.25 21.69 10.62
C GLY A 427 24.54 20.97 9.49
N TRP A 428 23.56 21.59 8.81
CA TRP A 428 22.66 20.90 7.88
C TRP A 428 21.86 19.76 8.55
N TRP A 429 21.39 19.98 9.77
CA TRP A 429 20.54 19.01 10.49
C TRP A 429 19.47 19.68 11.34
N TYR A 430 18.61 18.84 11.90
CA TYR A 430 17.51 19.20 12.79
C TYR A 430 17.87 18.96 14.26
N TYR A 431 17.61 19.93 15.12
CA TYR A 431 17.70 19.79 16.58
C TYR A 431 16.31 19.89 17.21
N SER A 432 16.15 19.31 18.40
CA SER A 432 14.86 19.32 19.11
C SER A 432 14.46 20.73 19.55
N LYS A 433 13.19 21.09 19.36
CA LYS A 433 12.63 22.33 19.91
C LYS A 433 12.70 22.34 21.45
N PRO A 434 12.69 23.52 22.09
CA PRO A 434 12.61 23.63 23.54
C PRO A 434 11.46 22.81 24.12
N LEU A 435 11.75 22.02 25.15
CA LEU A 435 10.74 21.21 25.82
C LEU A 435 10.05 22.01 26.89
N PHE A 436 8.72 21.91 26.93
CA PHE A 436 7.90 22.50 27.98
C PHE A 436 7.12 21.40 28.69
N VAL A 437 7.29 21.29 30.00
CA VAL A 437 6.63 20.25 30.79
C VAL A 437 5.12 20.47 30.75
N PRO A 438 4.32 19.44 30.45
CA PRO A 438 2.88 19.54 30.51
C PRO A 438 2.40 19.83 31.93
N THR A 439 1.35 20.63 32.07
CA THR A 439 0.75 20.99 33.37
C THR A 439 -0.26 19.94 33.87
N THR A 440 -0.67 19.01 32.99
CA THR A 440 -1.66 17.98 33.30
C THR A 440 -1.32 16.66 32.62
N THR A 441 -1.65 15.56 33.28
CA THR A 441 -1.58 14.19 32.72
C THR A 441 -2.85 13.81 31.96
N ALA A 442 -3.90 14.64 32.02
CA ALA A 442 -5.16 14.39 31.33
C ALA A 442 -4.97 14.56 29.81
N TYR A 443 -5.19 13.50 29.05
CA TYR A 443 -5.10 13.51 27.59
C TYR A 443 -6.43 12.98 27.00
N PRO A 444 -7.46 13.83 26.94
CA PRO A 444 -8.77 13.40 26.42
C PRO A 444 -8.67 13.05 24.92
N LEU A 445 -9.53 12.13 24.47
CA LEU A 445 -9.51 11.56 23.13
C LEU A 445 -9.45 12.61 21.99
N TRP A 446 -10.16 13.73 22.13
CA TRP A 446 -10.15 14.79 21.12
C TRP A 446 -8.79 15.48 20.96
N ARG A 447 -7.88 15.44 21.94
CA ARG A 447 -6.50 15.94 21.78
C ARG A 447 -5.73 15.10 20.80
N ALA A 448 -5.91 13.78 20.88
CA ALA A 448 -5.29 12.85 19.94
C ALA A 448 -5.73 13.15 18.51
N PHE A 449 -7.03 13.39 18.28
CA PHE A 449 -7.55 13.64 16.94
C PHE A 449 -7.23 15.03 16.37
N LEU A 450 -7.13 16.05 17.22
CA LEU A 450 -7.01 17.46 16.83
C LEU A 450 -5.95 18.18 17.69
N PRO A 451 -4.67 17.78 17.62
CA PRO A 451 -3.62 18.35 18.46
C PRO A 451 -3.43 19.85 18.24
N ASP A 452 -3.59 20.33 17.00
CA ASP A 452 -3.46 21.76 16.66
C ASP A 452 -4.54 22.65 17.27
N ILE A 453 -5.78 22.15 17.32
CA ILE A 453 -6.93 22.90 17.85
C ILE A 453 -6.89 22.90 19.37
N PHE A 454 -6.38 21.82 19.95
CA PHE A 454 -6.35 21.66 21.38
C PHE A 454 -4.98 21.19 21.91
N PRO A 455 -3.98 22.09 21.89
CA PRO A 455 -2.64 21.77 22.34
C PRO A 455 -2.61 21.37 23.82
N VAL A 456 -1.59 20.59 24.19
CA VAL A 456 -1.35 20.21 25.59
C VAL A 456 -0.91 21.45 26.36
N PRO A 457 -1.58 21.81 27.48
CA PRO A 457 -1.19 22.98 28.26
C PRO A 457 0.16 22.73 28.92
N SER A 458 1.16 23.54 28.58
CA SER A 458 2.53 23.41 29.05
C SER A 458 2.95 24.58 29.94
N GLN A 459 4.02 24.39 30.72
CA GLN A 459 4.62 25.47 31.52
C GLN A 459 5.23 26.54 30.61
N SER A 460 5.30 27.79 31.09
CA SER A 460 5.89 28.89 30.32
C SER A 460 7.43 28.84 30.26
N THR A 461 8.06 28.15 31.20
CA THR A 461 9.51 27.95 31.25
C THR A 461 9.86 26.61 30.62
N SER A 462 10.81 26.61 29.69
CA SER A 462 11.33 25.37 29.10
C SER A 462 12.07 24.57 30.18
N SER A 463 11.77 23.27 30.30
CA SER A 463 12.54 22.35 31.15
C SER A 463 13.88 22.00 30.54
N TRP A 464 13.95 22.00 29.22
CA TRP A 464 15.17 21.71 28.47
C TRP A 464 15.23 22.59 27.22
N THR A 465 16.43 23.05 26.92
CA THR A 465 16.79 23.71 25.67
C THR A 465 18.12 23.13 25.23
N MET A 466 18.31 23.01 23.92
CA MET A 466 19.60 22.61 23.37
C MET A 466 20.70 23.47 24.01
N PRO A 467 21.70 22.88 24.69
CA PRO A 467 22.80 23.64 25.24
C PRO A 467 23.43 24.41 24.08
N GLY A 468 23.45 25.75 24.20
CA GLY A 468 23.78 26.62 23.07
C GLY A 468 25.09 26.16 22.41
N ILE A 469 25.02 25.81 21.13
CA ILE A 469 26.20 25.76 20.28
C ILE A 469 26.69 27.19 20.31
N TRP A 470 27.74 27.44 21.10
CA TRP A 470 28.25 28.75 21.41
C TRP A 470 28.16 29.65 20.18
N HIS A 471 27.31 30.70 20.22
CA HIS A 471 27.47 31.87 19.37
C HIS A 471 28.77 32.56 19.82
N ALA A 472 29.91 31.92 19.53
CA ALA A 472 31.25 32.46 19.70
C ALA A 472 31.69 33.06 18.37
#